data_AF-A0A351KXS7-F1
#
_entry.id   AF-A0A351KXS7-F1
#
_cell.length_a   1.000
_cell.length_b   1.000
_cell.length_c   1.000
_cell.angle_alpha   90.00
_cell.angle_beta   90.00
_cell.angle_gamma   90.00
#
_symmetry.space_group_name_H-M   'P 1'
#
loop_
_entity.id
_entity.type
_entity.pdbx_description
1 polymer ?
#
loop_
_entity_poly.entity_id
_entity_poly.type
_entity_poly.pdbx_seq_one_letter_code
_entity_poly.pdbx_strand_id
1 'polypeptide(L)'
;MPVVSDFITILADTQQRTVESPNGLTITQGFDTGGRHSPGTAYISFMVRGLTSGDPNVFVNDTNVGNLFRNDGNWQTQTVTLAGSVLNNGNNVLRISSVPGDSFDVRSVICHFHQDV
;
A
#
# COMPACT_ATOMS: atom_id res chain seq x y z
N MET A 1 -20.88 -22.33 -0.06
CA MET A 1 -19.48 -22.26 0.42
C MET A 1 -19.22 -20.83 0.86
N PRO A 2 -18.59 -20.58 2.02
CA PRO A 2 -18.18 -19.23 2.38
C PRO A 2 -17.09 -18.77 1.40
N VAL A 3 -17.29 -17.61 0.79
CA VAL A 3 -16.23 -16.90 0.08
C VAL A 3 -15.32 -16.31 1.15
N VAL A 4 -14.15 -16.92 1.34
CA VAL A 4 -13.14 -16.39 2.26
C VAL A 4 -12.48 -15.21 1.56
N SER A 5 -12.49 -14.03 2.17
CA SER A 5 -11.79 -12.86 1.62
C SER A 5 -10.30 -13.16 1.49
N ASP A 6 -9.71 -12.89 0.32
CA ASP A 6 -8.28 -13.12 0.08
C ASP A 6 -7.52 -11.79 0.13
N PHE A 7 -6.76 -11.61 1.22
CA PHE A 7 -5.98 -10.40 1.46
C PHE A 7 -4.75 -10.68 2.33
N ILE A 8 -3.82 -9.73 2.30
CA ILE A 8 -2.64 -9.68 3.17
C ILE A 8 -2.59 -8.34 3.87
N THR A 9 -2.48 -8.38 5.20
CA THR A 9 -2.21 -7.20 6.03
C THR A 9 -0.71 -6.92 6.01
N ILE A 10 -0.33 -5.85 5.31
CA ILE A 10 1.05 -5.37 5.21
C ILE A 10 1.42 -4.57 6.47
N LEU A 11 0.47 -3.77 6.96
CA LEU A 11 0.64 -2.95 8.16
C LEU A 11 -0.65 -2.99 8.98
N ALA A 12 -0.59 -3.50 10.21
CA ALA A 12 -1.76 -3.51 11.09
C ALA A 12 -2.13 -2.10 11.57
N ASP A 13 -3.35 -1.93 12.07
CA ASP A 13 -3.82 -0.63 12.59
C ASP A 13 -2.96 -0.11 13.76
N THR A 14 -2.45 -1.02 14.59
CA THR A 14 -1.58 -0.71 15.74
C THR A 14 -0.15 -0.34 15.33
N GLN A 15 0.22 -0.53 14.06
CA GLN A 15 1.57 -0.32 13.55
C GLN A 15 1.64 0.94 12.67
N GLN A 16 1.20 2.09 13.18
CA GLN A 16 1.35 3.35 12.45
C GLN A 16 2.81 3.60 12.06
N ARG A 17 3.03 4.05 10.82
CA ARG A 17 4.35 4.47 10.31
C ARG A 17 4.24 5.88 9.77
N THR A 18 5.26 6.69 10.04
CA THR A 18 5.39 8.04 9.50
C THR A 18 6.25 7.99 8.25
N VAL A 19 5.80 8.67 7.19
CA VAL A 19 6.52 8.88 5.94
C VAL A 19 7.16 10.25 6.02
N GLU A 20 8.49 10.28 6.05
CA GLU A 20 9.25 11.53 6.26
C GLU A 20 10.11 11.87 5.05
N SER A 21 10.17 13.16 4.71
CA SER A 21 11.14 13.68 3.74
C SER A 21 12.56 13.68 4.29
N PRO A 22 13.59 13.29 3.50
CA PRO A 22 13.53 12.94 2.07
C PRO A 22 13.36 11.44 1.80
N ASN A 23 13.36 10.60 2.83
CA ASN A 23 13.56 9.16 2.67
C ASN A 23 12.31 8.40 2.20
N GLY A 24 11.12 8.89 2.54
CA GLY A 24 9.86 8.18 2.33
C GLY A 24 9.69 7.02 3.30
N LEU A 25 8.97 5.98 2.89
CA LEU A 25 8.75 4.77 3.66
C LEU A 25 8.99 3.53 2.79
N THR A 26 9.69 2.54 3.35
CA THR A 26 9.89 1.22 2.73
C THR A 26 9.49 0.14 3.72
N ILE A 27 8.62 -0.78 3.27
CA ILE A 27 8.15 -1.92 4.05
C ILE A 27 8.54 -3.19 3.28
N THR A 28 9.38 -4.02 3.90
CA THR A 28 9.92 -5.26 3.33
C THR A 28 9.40 -6.53 4.02
N GLN A 29 8.60 -6.38 5.07
CA GLN A 29 8.06 -7.49 5.86
C GLN A 29 6.54 -7.48 5.80
N GLY A 30 5.92 -8.66 5.94
CA GLY A 30 4.46 -8.79 6.02
C GLY A 30 3.74 -8.70 4.67
N PHE A 31 4.46 -8.67 3.54
CA PHE A 31 3.87 -8.62 2.20
C PHE A 31 4.27 -9.85 1.35
N ASP A 32 4.03 -11.05 1.87
CA ASP A 32 4.27 -12.32 1.17
C ASP A 32 2.99 -12.83 0.50
N THR A 33 2.91 -12.74 -0.83
CA THR A 33 1.73 -13.15 -1.61
C THR A 33 1.68 -14.65 -1.88
N GLY A 34 2.75 -15.40 -1.62
CA GLY A 34 2.83 -16.85 -1.89
C GLY A 34 2.52 -17.24 -3.35
N GLY A 35 2.70 -16.32 -4.30
CA GLY A 35 2.42 -16.55 -5.72
C GLY A 35 0.94 -16.49 -6.11
N ARG A 36 0.07 -16.04 -5.20
CA ARG A 36 -1.37 -15.91 -5.46
C ARG A 36 -1.65 -14.82 -6.51
N HIS A 37 -2.65 -15.09 -7.36
CA HIS A 37 -3.34 -14.12 -8.23
C HIS A 37 -2.45 -13.26 -9.14
N SER A 38 -1.33 -13.82 -9.64
CA SER A 38 -0.46 -13.14 -10.60
C SER A 38 -1.13 -12.72 -11.93
N PRO A 39 -2.18 -13.39 -12.45
CA PRO A 39 -2.88 -12.90 -13.65
C PRO A 39 -4.02 -11.91 -13.32
N GLY A 40 -4.40 -11.77 -12.04
CA GLY A 40 -5.56 -10.99 -11.60
C GLY A 40 -5.27 -9.51 -11.37
N THR A 41 -6.29 -8.78 -10.92
CA THR A 41 -6.15 -7.41 -10.39
C THR A 41 -6.06 -7.47 -8.88
N ALA A 42 -5.24 -6.61 -8.28
CA ALA A 42 -5.21 -6.39 -6.84
C ALA A 42 -5.44 -4.92 -6.53
N TYR A 43 -5.74 -4.61 -5.27
CA TYR A 43 -5.71 -3.23 -4.80
C TYR A 43 -5.17 -3.16 -3.37
N ILE A 44 -4.47 -2.07 -3.07
CA ILE A 44 -3.97 -1.81 -1.72
C ILE A 44 -4.79 -0.67 -1.12
N SER A 45 -5.39 -0.93 0.05
CA SER A 45 -6.03 0.10 0.87
C SER A 45 -5.03 0.65 1.88
N PHE A 46 -5.05 1.96 2.08
CA PHE A 46 -4.23 2.69 3.04
C PHE A 46 -5.13 3.53 3.93
N MET A 47 -4.87 3.58 5.23
CA MET A 47 -5.32 4.71 6.05
C MET A 47 -4.20 5.74 6.09
N VAL A 48 -4.46 6.95 5.63
CA VAL A 48 -3.49 8.04 5.51
C VAL A 48 -3.96 9.22 6.35
N ARG A 49 -3.05 9.93 7.03
CA ARG A 49 -3.35 11.15 7.79
C ARG A 49 -2.21 12.16 7.68
N GLY A 50 -2.54 13.43 7.53
CA GLY A 50 -1.58 14.52 7.61
C GLY A 50 -0.81 14.78 6.32
N LEU A 51 -1.25 14.21 5.19
CA LEU A 51 -0.65 14.47 3.89
C LEU A 51 -1.21 15.78 3.32
N THR A 52 -0.42 16.84 3.25
CA THR A 52 -0.93 18.21 3.01
C THR A 52 -0.28 18.93 1.83
N SER A 53 0.92 18.52 1.43
CA SER A 53 1.79 19.32 0.58
C SER A 53 2.09 18.70 -0.79
N GLY A 54 1.64 17.47 -1.06
CA GLY A 54 1.85 16.81 -2.35
C GLY A 54 1.26 15.41 -2.42
N ASP A 55 1.50 14.72 -3.53
CA ASP A 55 0.83 13.46 -3.86
C ASP A 55 1.88 12.35 -4.08
N PRO A 56 2.32 11.64 -3.01
CA PRO A 56 3.45 10.72 -3.07
C PRO A 56 3.11 9.48 -3.89
N ASN A 57 4.11 9.00 -4.62
CA ASN A 57 4.02 7.78 -5.41
C ASN A 57 4.11 6.54 -4.51
N VAL A 58 3.33 5.52 -4.87
CA VAL A 58 3.33 4.20 -4.27
C VAL A 58 4.00 3.24 -5.24
N PHE A 59 4.98 2.48 -4.73
CA PHE A 59 5.72 1.50 -5.51
C PHE A 59 5.55 0.11 -4.91
N VAL A 60 5.42 -0.88 -5.78
CA VAL A 60 5.50 -2.30 -5.43
C VAL A 60 6.57 -2.93 -6.30
N ASN A 61 7.58 -3.55 -5.69
CA ASN A 61 8.72 -4.17 -6.40
C ASN A 61 9.32 -3.23 -7.47
N ASP A 62 9.64 -2.00 -7.06
CA ASP A 62 10.17 -0.91 -7.89
C ASP A 62 9.26 -0.40 -9.03
N THR A 63 8.06 -0.96 -9.18
CA THR A 63 7.06 -0.49 -10.13
C THR A 63 6.14 0.54 -9.46
N ASN A 64 6.01 1.73 -10.06
CA ASN A 64 5.03 2.72 -9.61
C ASN A 64 3.61 2.23 -9.92
N VAL A 65 2.79 2.06 -8.89
CA VAL A 65 1.41 1.56 -9.00
C VAL A 65 0.35 2.66 -8.82
N GLY A 66 0.74 3.86 -8.41
CA GLY A 66 -0.18 4.99 -8.27
C GLY A 66 0.31 6.02 -7.25
N ASN A 67 -0.61 6.87 -6.80
CA ASN A 67 -0.30 7.96 -5.87
C ASN A 67 -1.30 7.95 -4.70
N LEU A 68 -0.84 8.45 -3.55
CA LEU A 68 -1.72 8.91 -2.48
C LEU A 68 -1.98 10.40 -2.69
N PHE A 69 -3.13 10.87 -2.21
CA PHE A 69 -3.57 12.25 -2.36
C PHE A 69 -3.66 12.95 -1.02
N ARG A 70 -3.51 14.27 -1.07
CA ARG A 70 -3.67 15.14 0.09
C ARG A 70 -5.01 14.94 0.81
N ASN A 71 -4.96 15.08 2.12
CA ASN A 71 -6.12 15.02 3.01
C ASN A 71 -6.16 16.22 3.96
N ASP A 72 -7.26 16.30 4.72
CA ASP A 72 -7.56 17.37 5.65
C ASP A 72 -6.86 17.22 7.02
N GLY A 73 -5.87 16.32 7.12
CA GLY A 73 -5.21 16.01 8.38
C GLY A 73 -5.94 14.99 9.26
N ASN A 74 -7.09 14.47 8.82
CA ASN A 74 -7.77 13.34 9.46
C ASN A 74 -7.36 12.00 8.82
N TRP A 75 -7.68 10.91 9.52
CA TRP A 75 -7.52 9.57 8.95
C TRP A 75 -8.53 9.36 7.83
N GLN A 76 -8.02 9.08 6.62
CA GLN A 76 -8.84 8.81 5.45
C GLN A 76 -8.36 7.55 4.74
N THR A 77 -9.30 6.73 4.27
CA THR A 77 -8.97 5.57 3.45
C THR A 77 -8.71 5.99 2.02
N GLN A 78 -7.60 5.52 1.45
CA GLN A 78 -7.27 5.66 0.04
C GLN A 78 -6.95 4.30 -0.55
N THR A 79 -7.12 4.15 -1.85
CA THR A 79 -6.95 2.87 -2.52
C THR A 79 -6.15 3.03 -3.80
N VAL A 80 -5.18 2.13 -4.01
CA VAL A 80 -4.38 2.08 -5.23
C VAL A 80 -4.57 0.73 -5.88
N THR A 81 -5.04 0.71 -7.13
CA THR A 81 -5.23 -0.52 -7.91
C THR A 81 -3.94 -0.87 -8.64
N LEU A 82 -3.60 -2.16 -8.72
CA LEU A 82 -2.41 -2.66 -9.39
C LEU A 82 -2.69 -3.96 -10.14
N ALA A 83 -1.92 -4.21 -11.19
CA ALA A 83 -1.93 -5.51 -11.85
C ALA A 83 -1.23 -6.56 -10.95
N GLY A 84 -1.80 -7.76 -10.86
CA GLY A 84 -1.22 -8.88 -10.13
C GLY A 84 0.17 -9.28 -10.64
N SER A 85 0.47 -8.97 -11.92
CA SER A 85 1.79 -9.20 -12.53
C SER A 85 2.92 -8.38 -11.91
N VAL A 86 2.60 -7.35 -11.12
CA VAL A 86 3.59 -6.57 -10.36
C VAL A 86 4.05 -7.31 -9.10
N LEU A 87 3.27 -8.28 -8.63
CA LEU A 87 3.57 -9.04 -7.42
C LEU A 87 4.53 -10.20 -7.74
N ASN A 88 5.51 -10.37 -6.86
CA ASN A 88 6.39 -11.52 -6.86
C ASN A 88 5.64 -12.76 -6.36
N ASN A 89 6.13 -13.94 -6.73
CA ASN A 89 5.81 -15.16 -6.00
C ASN A 89 6.63 -15.20 -4.71
N GLY A 90 6.03 -14.76 -3.61
CA GLY A 90 6.68 -14.67 -2.31
C GLY A 90 6.64 -13.26 -1.75
N ASN A 91 7.73 -12.83 -1.12
CA ASN A 91 7.86 -11.50 -0.56
C ASN A 91 7.86 -10.38 -1.61
N ASN A 92 7.16 -9.30 -1.27
CA ASN A 92 7.09 -8.06 -2.02
C ASN A 92 7.63 -6.90 -1.17
N VAL A 93 8.04 -5.83 -1.85
CA VAL A 93 8.46 -4.58 -1.20
C VAL A 93 7.46 -3.49 -1.54
N LEU A 94 6.88 -2.88 -0.51
CA LEU A 94 6.04 -1.69 -0.64
C LEU A 94 6.87 -0.45 -0.32
N ARG A 95 6.81 0.55 -1.18
CA ARG A 95 7.47 1.84 -1.00
C ARG A 95 6.48 2.98 -1.19
N ILE A 96 6.58 4.00 -0.35
CA ILE A 96 5.86 5.26 -0.50
C ILE A 96 6.93 6.35 -0.57
N SER A 97 6.93 7.16 -1.62
CA SER A 97 7.89 8.26 -1.75
C SER A 97 7.63 9.34 -0.68
N SER A 98 8.66 10.09 -0.36
CA SER A 98 8.50 11.31 0.43
C SER A 98 7.82 12.41 -0.41
N VAL A 99 7.27 13.39 0.29
CA VAL A 99 6.89 14.69 -0.27
C VAL A 99 7.77 15.75 0.39
N PRO A 100 8.50 16.59 -0.38
CA PRO A 100 9.35 17.63 0.20
C PRO A 100 8.57 18.56 1.15
N GLY A 101 9.07 18.72 2.37
CA GLY A 101 8.46 19.59 3.37
C GLY A 101 7.19 19.03 4.04
N ASP A 102 6.85 17.77 3.79
CA ASP A 102 5.70 17.12 4.41
C ASP A 102 6.12 15.95 5.31
N SER A 103 5.24 15.60 6.24
CA SER A 103 5.32 14.40 7.07
C SER A 103 3.91 13.90 7.35
N PHE A 104 3.65 12.65 7.00
CA PHE A 104 2.32 12.08 7.08
C PHE A 104 2.37 10.64 7.60
N ASP A 105 1.27 10.20 8.20
CA ASP A 105 1.17 8.88 8.79
C ASP A 105 0.37 7.94 7.89
N VAL A 106 0.77 6.66 7.91
CA VAL A 106 0.04 5.55 7.31
C VAL A 106 -0.17 4.43 8.31
N ARG A 107 -1.33 3.77 8.25
CA ARG A 107 -1.66 2.54 9.01
C ARG A 107 -2.65 1.69 8.23
N SER A 108 -2.97 0.49 8.73
CA SER A 108 -4.00 -0.38 8.15
C SER A 108 -3.80 -0.57 6.64
N VAL A 109 -2.58 -0.92 6.26
CA VAL A 109 -2.20 -1.13 4.86
C VAL A 109 -2.46 -2.59 4.51
N ILE A 110 -3.38 -2.81 3.56
CA ILE A 110 -3.88 -4.15 3.23
C ILE A 110 -3.92 -4.30 1.72
N CYS A 111 -3.32 -5.37 1.21
CA CYS A 111 -3.43 -5.77 -0.19
C CYS A 111 -4.56 -6.80 -0.33
N HIS A 112 -5.54 -6.49 -1.16
CA HIS A 112 -6.68 -7.34 -1.47
C HIS A 112 -6.51 -7.94 -2.85
N PHE A 113 -6.81 -9.23 -3.00
CA PHE A 113 -6.71 -9.93 -4.27
C PHE A 113 -8.09 -10.16 -4.86
N HIS A 114 -8.24 -9.91 -6.16
CA HIS A 114 -9.38 -10.42 -6.89
C HIS A 114 -9.24 -11.95 -6.96
N GLN A 115 -10.30 -12.66 -6.57
CA GLN A 115 -10.36 -14.11 -6.74
C GLN A 115 -10.64 -14.46 -8.20
N ASP A 116 -9.72 -15.20 -8.82
CA ASP A 116 -9.99 -15.89 -10.06
C ASP A 116 -11.00 -17.03 -9.79
N VAL A 117 -12.09 -17.05 -10.54
CA VAL A 117 -13.24 -17.97 -10.39
C VAL A 117 -12.85 -19.42 -10.68
#